data_AF-A6I8J6-F1
#
_entry.id   AF-A6I8J6-F1
#
_cell.length_a   1.000
_cell.length_b   1.000
_cell.length_c   1.000
_cell.angle_alpha   90.00
_cell.angle_beta   90.00
_cell.angle_gamma   90.00
#
_symmetry.space_group_name_H-M   'P 1'
#
loop_
_entity.id
_entity.type
_entity.pdbx_description
1 polymer ?
#
loop_
_entity_poly.entity_id
_entity_poly.type
_entity_poly.pdbx_seq_one_letter_code
_entity_poly.pdbx_strand_id
1 'polypeptide(L)'
;MCVDSRGALPDHFSPENVNDTAKETCLNWFFKIASIRELIPRFYVEASILKCNKFLSKTGISECLPRLTCMIRGIGDPLVSVYARAYLCRVGMEVAPHLKESLTRNFFDFLLTFKQIHGDTVQNQLVAQGVELLSYLPLYSPAMGWIFQCVSYHAPEHTLPSLPSELSGSSVTISHFWRCVEGCVTLWSRQLSHRQREVFEPVIQRWLC
;
A
#
# COMPACT_ATOMS: atom_id res chain seq x y z
N MET A 1 -11.04 -31.58 -32.41
CA MET A 1 -9.96 -32.27 -31.68
C MET A 1 -9.18 -31.22 -30.92
N CYS A 2 -9.48 -31.03 -29.63
CA CYS A 2 -8.75 -30.07 -28.79
C CYS A 2 -7.47 -30.77 -28.33
N VAL A 3 -6.32 -30.34 -28.88
CA VAL A 3 -5.03 -30.78 -28.39
C VAL A 3 -4.82 -30.11 -27.03
N ASP A 4 -5.01 -30.91 -26.00
CA ASP A 4 -4.71 -30.60 -24.61
C ASP A 4 -3.19 -30.50 -24.47
N SER A 5 -2.63 -29.36 -24.83
CA SER A 5 -1.23 -29.02 -24.58
C SER A 5 -1.07 -28.79 -23.08
N ARG A 6 -0.95 -29.87 -22.30
CA ARG A 6 -0.67 -29.88 -20.86
C ARG A 6 0.74 -29.40 -20.51
N GLY A 7 1.22 -28.35 -21.17
CA GLY A 7 2.42 -27.63 -20.79
C GLY A 7 2.08 -26.63 -19.70
N ALA A 8 2.91 -26.55 -18.66
CA ALA A 8 2.84 -25.43 -17.73
C ALA A 8 2.96 -24.11 -18.50
N LEU A 9 2.19 -23.09 -18.10
CA LEU A 9 2.32 -21.76 -18.68
C LEU A 9 3.75 -21.24 -18.43
N PRO A 10 4.39 -20.60 -19.42
CA PRO A 10 5.68 -19.93 -19.21
C PRO A 10 5.61 -18.85 -18.13
N ASP A 11 6.72 -18.56 -17.44
CA ASP A 11 6.77 -17.55 -16.37
C ASP A 11 6.28 -16.15 -16.79
N HIS A 12 6.47 -15.81 -18.07
CA HIS A 12 6.07 -14.55 -18.68
C HIS A 12 5.00 -14.73 -19.77
N PHE A 13 4.02 -15.62 -19.53
CA PHE A 13 2.90 -15.79 -20.45
C PHE A 13 2.11 -14.47 -20.62
N SER A 14 1.51 -14.31 -21.80
CA SER A 14 0.57 -13.23 -22.09
C SER A 14 -0.86 -13.76 -22.13
N PRO A 15 -1.90 -12.89 -22.02
CA PRO A 15 -3.30 -13.34 -22.04
C PRO A 15 -3.64 -14.21 -23.26
N GLU A 16 -2.97 -13.99 -24.40
CA GLU A 16 -3.16 -14.77 -25.62
C GLU A 16 -2.70 -16.24 -25.48
N ASN A 17 -1.82 -16.55 -24.54
CA ASN A 17 -1.37 -17.91 -24.24
C ASN A 17 -2.31 -18.66 -23.27
N VAL A 18 -3.28 -17.97 -22.68
CA VAL A 18 -4.21 -18.56 -21.70
C VAL A 18 -5.45 -19.09 -22.44
N ASN A 19 -5.82 -20.34 -22.15
CA ASN A 19 -7.01 -20.96 -22.73
C ASN A 19 -8.31 -20.28 -22.26
N ASP A 20 -9.37 -20.44 -23.05
CA ASP A 20 -10.64 -19.75 -22.82
C ASP A 20 -11.32 -20.17 -21.51
N THR A 21 -11.22 -21.44 -21.13
CA THR A 21 -11.77 -21.95 -19.86
C THR A 21 -11.16 -21.27 -18.64
N ALA A 22 -9.83 -21.05 -18.65
CA ALA A 22 -9.12 -20.35 -17.58
C ALA A 22 -9.47 -18.85 -17.55
N LYS A 23 -9.63 -18.22 -18.73
CA LYS A 23 -10.09 -16.83 -18.83
C LYS A 23 -11.50 -16.67 -18.28
N GLU A 24 -12.42 -17.52 -18.68
CA GLU A 24 -13.81 -17.51 -18.21
C GLU A 24 -13.88 -17.75 -16.70
N THR A 25 -13.12 -18.73 -16.19
CA THR A 25 -13.03 -18.98 -14.75
C THR A 25 -12.51 -17.76 -13.99
N CYS A 26 -11.44 -17.15 -14.48
CA CYS A 26 -10.85 -15.95 -13.90
C CYS A 26 -11.86 -14.78 -13.89
N LEU A 27 -12.51 -14.53 -15.02
CA LEU A 27 -13.51 -13.47 -15.16
C LEU A 27 -14.71 -13.69 -14.23
N ASN A 28 -15.20 -14.93 -14.10
CA ASN A 28 -16.27 -15.29 -13.17
C ASN A 28 -15.88 -15.01 -11.71
N TRP A 29 -14.63 -15.26 -11.32
CA TRP A 29 -14.15 -14.88 -9.99
C TRP A 29 -14.11 -13.37 -9.79
N PHE A 30 -13.65 -12.60 -10.78
CA PHE A 30 -13.70 -11.13 -10.72
C PHE A 30 -15.14 -10.62 -10.57
N PHE A 31 -16.12 -11.17 -11.31
CA PHE A 31 -17.52 -10.79 -11.17
C PHE A 31 -18.10 -11.13 -9.79
N LYS A 32 -17.79 -12.31 -9.25
CA LYS A 32 -18.22 -12.70 -7.89
C LYS A 32 -17.63 -11.75 -6.84
N ILE A 33 -16.36 -11.41 -6.94
CA ILE A 33 -15.70 -10.48 -6.02
C ILE A 33 -16.29 -9.07 -6.13
N ALA A 34 -16.55 -8.61 -7.36
CA ALA A 34 -17.16 -7.30 -7.59
C ALA A 34 -18.57 -7.18 -6.99
N SER A 35 -19.26 -8.30 -6.77
CA SER A 35 -20.59 -8.34 -6.13
C SER A 35 -20.57 -8.20 -4.61
N ILE A 36 -19.40 -8.32 -3.96
CA ILE A 36 -19.25 -8.11 -2.51
C ILE A 36 -19.54 -6.63 -2.20
N ARG A 37 -20.46 -6.37 -1.27
CA ARG A 37 -20.91 -5.01 -0.93
C ARG A 37 -20.01 -4.36 0.10
N GLU A 38 -19.47 -5.15 1.02
CA GLU A 38 -18.59 -4.69 2.08
C GLU A 38 -17.22 -4.32 1.49
N LEU A 39 -16.79 -3.09 1.73
CA LEU A 39 -15.56 -2.53 1.16
C LEU A 39 -14.31 -3.34 1.53
N ILE A 40 -14.14 -3.64 2.81
CA ILE A 40 -12.92 -4.28 3.34
C ILE A 40 -12.75 -5.71 2.78
N PRO A 41 -13.75 -6.61 2.90
CA PRO A 41 -13.64 -7.95 2.31
C PRO A 41 -13.42 -7.90 0.79
N ARG A 42 -14.17 -7.04 0.07
CA ARG A 42 -13.99 -6.88 -1.38
C ARG A 42 -12.56 -6.49 -1.72
N PHE A 43 -12.04 -5.47 -1.05
CA PHE A 43 -10.68 -4.97 -1.25
C PHE A 43 -9.63 -6.08 -1.06
N TYR A 44 -9.69 -6.82 0.06
CA TYR A 44 -8.68 -7.84 0.36
C TYR A 44 -8.73 -9.00 -0.62
N VAL A 45 -9.93 -9.48 -0.98
CA VAL A 45 -10.07 -10.57 -1.95
C VAL A 45 -9.63 -10.13 -3.34
N GLU A 46 -10.03 -8.93 -3.79
CA GLU A 46 -9.63 -8.40 -5.08
C GLU A 46 -8.11 -8.16 -5.17
N ALA A 47 -7.49 -7.64 -4.11
CA ALA A 47 -6.04 -7.52 -4.01
C ALA A 47 -5.33 -8.88 -4.02
N SER A 48 -5.88 -9.90 -3.34
CA SER A 48 -5.27 -11.24 -3.29
C SER A 48 -5.17 -11.92 -4.66
N ILE A 49 -6.11 -11.62 -5.57
CA ILE A 49 -6.11 -12.16 -6.94
C ILE A 49 -5.58 -11.17 -7.97
N LEU A 50 -4.90 -10.09 -7.56
CA LEU A 50 -4.46 -9.04 -8.48
C LEU A 50 -3.61 -9.60 -9.63
N LYS A 51 -2.74 -10.60 -9.36
CA LYS A 51 -1.91 -11.28 -10.35
C LYS A 51 -2.73 -11.98 -11.45
N CYS A 52 -3.95 -12.42 -11.14
CA CYS A 52 -4.84 -13.11 -12.08
C CYS A 52 -5.35 -12.19 -13.20
N ASN A 53 -5.22 -10.86 -13.08
CA ASN A 53 -5.46 -9.94 -14.19
C ASN A 53 -4.63 -10.28 -15.44
N LYS A 54 -3.44 -10.88 -15.28
CA LYS A 54 -2.60 -11.35 -16.39
C LYS A 54 -3.29 -12.38 -17.29
N PHE A 55 -4.31 -13.08 -16.79
CA PHE A 55 -5.07 -14.04 -17.60
C PHE A 55 -6.00 -13.32 -18.58
N LEU A 56 -6.41 -12.09 -18.26
CA LEU A 56 -7.46 -11.36 -18.97
C LEU A 56 -6.88 -10.26 -19.86
N SER A 57 -5.91 -9.48 -19.36
CA SER A 57 -5.33 -8.37 -20.12
C SER A 57 -3.90 -8.04 -19.69
N LYS A 58 -3.15 -7.39 -20.60
CA LYS A 58 -1.79 -6.90 -20.32
C LYS A 58 -1.79 -5.67 -19.40
N THR A 59 -2.87 -4.89 -19.41
CA THR A 59 -3.03 -3.64 -18.64
C THR A 59 -3.85 -3.80 -17.36
N GLY A 60 -4.43 -4.98 -17.11
CA GLY A 60 -5.38 -5.16 -16.00
C GLY A 60 -4.78 -4.85 -14.63
N ILE A 61 -3.51 -5.18 -14.40
CA ILE A 61 -2.83 -4.80 -13.15
C ILE A 61 -2.62 -3.27 -13.07
N SER A 62 -2.19 -2.64 -14.16
CA SER A 62 -1.96 -1.17 -14.20
C SER A 62 -3.23 -0.36 -14.03
N GLU A 63 -4.40 -0.92 -14.33
CA GLU A 63 -5.70 -0.29 -14.10
C GLU A 63 -6.24 -0.61 -12.70
N CYS A 64 -6.13 -1.88 -12.26
CA CYS A 64 -6.65 -2.33 -10.98
C CYS A 64 -5.90 -1.75 -9.78
N LEU A 65 -4.57 -1.64 -9.85
CA LEU A 65 -3.75 -1.18 -8.72
C LEU A 65 -4.07 0.28 -8.32
N PRO A 66 -4.16 1.25 -9.25
CA PRO A 66 -4.68 2.58 -8.97
C PRO A 66 -6.08 2.58 -8.34
N ARG A 67 -7.00 1.77 -8.86
CA ARG A 67 -8.39 1.69 -8.38
C ARG A 67 -8.45 1.16 -6.95
N LEU A 68 -7.68 0.11 -6.63
CA LEU A 68 -7.54 -0.43 -5.27
C LEU A 68 -6.98 0.61 -4.30
N THR A 69 -5.98 1.40 -4.72
CA THR A 69 -5.46 2.53 -3.91
C THR A 69 -6.56 3.54 -3.59
N CYS A 70 -7.43 3.86 -4.56
CA CYS A 70 -8.58 4.75 -4.33
C CYS A 70 -9.62 4.13 -3.39
N MET A 71 -9.89 2.83 -3.50
CA MET A 71 -10.86 2.13 -2.62
C MET A 71 -10.49 2.24 -1.14
N ILE A 72 -9.20 2.19 -0.81
CA ILE A 72 -8.73 2.28 0.59
C ILE A 72 -9.12 3.62 1.24
N ARG A 73 -9.33 4.69 0.46
CA ARG A 73 -9.81 5.99 0.98
C ARG A 73 -11.22 5.89 1.60
N GLY A 74 -12.01 4.89 1.23
CA GLY A 74 -13.33 4.63 1.82
C GLY A 74 -13.28 3.88 3.15
N ILE A 75 -12.11 3.44 3.61
CA ILE A 75 -11.95 2.79 4.93
C ILE A 75 -11.93 3.89 5.99
N GLY A 76 -12.97 3.95 6.82
CA GLY A 76 -13.15 5.00 7.82
C GLY A 76 -12.22 4.89 9.04
N ASP A 77 -11.75 3.69 9.36
CA ASP A 77 -10.76 3.49 10.42
C ASP A 77 -9.34 3.71 9.86
N PRO A 78 -8.59 4.71 10.38
CA PRO A 78 -7.29 5.06 9.83
C PRO A 78 -6.22 3.99 10.08
N LEU A 79 -6.34 3.17 11.13
CA LEU A 79 -5.41 2.07 11.40
C LEU A 79 -5.68 0.92 10.44
N VAL A 80 -6.95 0.54 10.23
CA VAL A 80 -7.32 -0.45 9.21
C VAL A 80 -6.89 0.02 7.82
N SER A 81 -7.06 1.31 7.52
CA SER A 81 -6.65 1.92 6.25
C SER A 81 -5.13 1.78 6.01
N VAL A 82 -4.28 2.06 7.01
CA VAL A 82 -2.82 1.94 6.82
C VAL A 82 -2.37 0.50 6.59
N TYR A 83 -3.00 -0.49 7.23
CA TYR A 83 -2.68 -1.90 6.99
C TYR A 83 -3.18 -2.39 5.63
N ALA A 84 -4.34 -1.92 5.17
CA ALA A 84 -4.81 -2.18 3.81
C ALA A 84 -3.83 -1.61 2.76
N ARG A 85 -3.30 -0.40 3.01
CA ARG A 85 -2.24 0.22 2.19
C ARG A 85 -0.97 -0.61 2.17
N ALA A 86 -0.48 -1.02 3.34
CA ALA A 86 0.71 -1.87 3.44
C ALA A 86 0.55 -3.19 2.68
N TYR A 87 -0.61 -3.84 2.82
CA TYR A 87 -0.92 -5.07 2.09
C TYR A 87 -0.94 -4.83 0.57
N LEU A 88 -1.58 -3.76 0.10
CA LEU A 88 -1.60 -3.43 -1.34
C LEU A 88 -0.20 -3.14 -1.86
N CYS A 89 0.64 -2.43 -1.09
CA CYS A 89 2.03 -2.17 -1.46
C CYS A 89 2.82 -3.48 -1.58
N ARG A 90 2.66 -4.42 -0.64
CA ARG A 90 3.27 -5.76 -0.71
C ARG A 90 2.89 -6.48 -1.99
N VAL A 91 1.58 -6.60 -2.26
CA VAL A 91 1.08 -7.32 -3.43
C VAL A 91 1.51 -6.61 -4.72
N GLY A 92 1.41 -5.29 -4.78
CA GLY A 92 1.82 -4.47 -5.92
C GLY A 92 3.30 -4.66 -6.27
N MET A 93 4.17 -4.68 -5.25
CA MET A 93 5.60 -4.97 -5.41
C MET A 93 5.86 -6.38 -5.94
N GLU A 94 5.07 -7.37 -5.52
CA GLU A 94 5.18 -8.76 -5.97
C GLU A 94 4.76 -8.93 -7.44
N VAL A 95 3.68 -8.27 -7.86
CA VAL A 95 3.07 -8.53 -9.19
C VAL A 95 3.48 -7.55 -10.27
N ALA A 96 3.82 -6.31 -9.90
CA ALA A 96 4.14 -5.21 -10.80
C ALA A 96 5.08 -4.17 -10.15
N PRO A 97 6.34 -4.53 -9.85
CA PRO A 97 7.31 -3.65 -9.19
C PRO A 97 7.67 -2.38 -10.01
N HIS A 98 7.32 -2.36 -11.30
CA HIS A 98 7.52 -1.21 -12.19
C HIS A 98 6.44 -0.12 -11.99
N LEU A 99 5.28 -0.43 -11.39
CA LEU A 99 4.18 0.52 -11.18
C LEU A 99 4.35 1.36 -9.90
N LYS A 100 5.54 1.92 -9.70
CA LYS A 100 5.89 2.65 -8.46
C LYS A 100 5.04 3.88 -8.22
N GLU A 101 4.60 4.56 -9.27
CA GLU A 101 3.74 5.75 -9.14
C GLU A 101 2.47 5.46 -8.34
N SER A 102 1.87 4.27 -8.53
CA SER A 102 0.69 3.86 -7.76
C SER A 102 0.98 3.65 -6.28
N LEU A 103 2.20 3.20 -5.94
CA LEU A 103 2.67 3.01 -4.56
C LEU A 103 3.01 4.35 -3.91
N THR A 104 3.66 5.25 -4.65
CA THR A 104 3.94 6.62 -4.23
C THR A 104 2.63 7.38 -3.94
N ARG A 105 1.63 7.28 -4.82
CA ARG A 105 0.31 7.86 -4.58
C ARG A 105 -0.36 7.25 -3.35
N ASN A 106 -0.20 5.94 -3.14
CA ASN A 106 -0.73 5.26 -1.96
C ASN A 106 -0.16 5.84 -0.66
N PHE A 107 1.14 6.15 -0.65
CA PHE A 107 1.81 6.82 0.45
C PHE A 107 1.31 8.26 0.68
N PHE A 108 1.18 9.07 -0.38
CA PHE A 108 0.65 10.43 -0.23
C PHE A 108 -0.79 10.46 0.27
N ASP A 109 -1.63 9.54 -0.19
CA ASP A 109 -2.99 9.37 0.32
C ASP A 109 -3.01 9.02 1.82
N PHE A 110 -2.06 8.21 2.29
CA PHE A 110 -1.91 7.93 3.73
C PHE A 110 -1.65 9.22 4.50
N LEU A 111 -0.69 10.05 4.07
CA LEU A 111 -0.37 11.31 4.73
C LEU A 111 -1.57 12.26 4.80
N LEU A 112 -2.33 12.36 3.71
CA LEU A 112 -3.53 13.18 3.65
C LEU A 112 -4.64 12.70 4.59
N THR A 113 -4.76 11.38 4.76
CA THR A 113 -5.78 10.76 5.62
C THR A 113 -5.34 10.62 7.07
N PHE A 114 -4.04 10.68 7.36
CA PHE A 114 -3.50 10.51 8.71
C PHE A 114 -4.07 11.50 9.72
N LYS A 115 -4.38 12.74 9.30
CA LYS A 115 -5.03 13.74 10.16
C LYS A 115 -6.35 13.27 10.80
N GLN A 116 -7.01 12.23 10.24
CA GLN A 116 -8.23 11.64 10.79
C GLN A 116 -8.06 11.06 12.20
N ILE A 117 -6.83 10.76 12.63
CA ILE A 117 -6.59 10.29 14.01
C ILE A 117 -7.06 11.29 15.07
N HIS A 118 -7.08 12.59 14.74
CA HIS A 118 -7.54 13.65 15.62
C HIS A 118 -9.03 13.97 15.43
N GLY A 119 -9.72 13.29 14.53
CA GLY A 119 -11.16 13.45 14.33
C GLY A 119 -11.96 12.81 15.45
N ASP A 120 -13.14 13.36 15.72
CA ASP A 120 -14.04 12.94 16.79
C ASP A 120 -14.33 11.43 16.78
N THR A 121 -14.49 10.83 15.59
CA THR A 121 -14.75 9.39 15.47
C THR A 121 -13.67 8.55 16.15
N VAL A 122 -12.39 8.83 15.86
CA VAL A 122 -11.26 8.07 16.41
C VAL A 122 -11.08 8.41 17.89
N GLN A 123 -11.14 9.69 18.25
CA GLN A 123 -11.00 10.13 19.64
C GLN A 123 -12.07 9.52 20.55
N ASN A 124 -13.33 9.49 20.11
CA ASN A 124 -14.43 8.88 20.86
C ASN A 124 -14.26 7.36 21.00
N GLN A 125 -13.77 6.68 19.96
CA GLN A 125 -13.45 5.25 20.04
C GLN A 125 -12.33 4.97 21.03
N LEU A 126 -11.26 5.76 21.01
CA LEU A 126 -10.13 5.64 21.93
C LEU A 126 -10.58 5.84 23.39
N VAL A 127 -11.39 6.87 23.65
CA VAL A 127 -11.97 7.12 24.98
C VAL A 127 -12.86 5.94 25.42
N ALA A 128 -13.75 5.47 24.55
CA ALA A 128 -14.64 4.35 24.86
C ALA A 128 -13.88 3.04 25.15
N GLN A 129 -12.72 2.84 24.53
CA GLN A 129 -11.86 1.68 24.71
C GLN A 129 -10.81 1.86 25.82
N GLY A 130 -10.71 3.06 26.43
CA GLY A 130 -9.71 3.37 27.44
C GLY A 130 -8.26 3.35 26.89
N VAL A 131 -8.08 3.65 25.61
CA VAL A 131 -6.77 3.65 24.95
C VAL A 131 -6.28 5.08 24.79
N GLU A 132 -5.10 5.38 25.32
CA GLU A 132 -4.47 6.68 25.09
C GLU A 132 -3.96 6.82 23.65
N LEU A 133 -4.07 8.02 23.07
CA LEU A 133 -3.59 8.30 21.72
C LEU A 133 -2.11 7.93 21.56
N LEU A 134 -1.26 8.24 22.55
CA LEU A 134 0.17 7.91 22.52
C LEU A 134 0.45 6.40 22.47
N SER A 135 -0.43 5.57 23.03
CA SER A 135 -0.34 4.11 22.95
C SER A 135 -0.91 3.56 21.64
N TYR A 136 -1.79 4.31 20.98
CA TYR A 136 -2.39 3.96 19.70
C TYR A 136 -1.45 4.22 18.50
N LEU A 137 -0.70 5.33 18.52
CA LEU A 137 0.20 5.73 17.43
C LEU A 137 1.23 4.66 17.03
N PRO A 138 1.90 3.95 17.94
CA PRO A 138 2.87 2.90 17.59
C PRO A 138 2.30 1.77 16.74
N LEU A 139 0.99 1.51 16.79
CA LEU A 139 0.33 0.45 16.02
C LEU A 139 0.45 0.65 14.49
N TYR A 140 0.68 1.89 14.05
CA TYR A 140 0.88 2.22 12.63
C TYR A 140 2.28 1.83 12.12
N SER A 141 3.26 1.69 13.02
CA SER A 141 4.68 1.58 12.65
C SER A 141 4.98 0.42 11.69
N PRO A 142 4.49 -0.82 11.91
CA PRO A 142 4.80 -1.93 11.01
C PRO A 142 4.29 -1.70 9.58
N ALA A 143 3.04 -1.24 9.46
CA ALA A 143 2.40 -0.96 8.17
C ALA A 143 3.15 0.13 7.40
N MET A 144 3.51 1.21 8.10
CA MET A 144 4.31 2.29 7.51
C MET A 144 5.68 1.83 7.08
N GLY A 145 6.41 1.09 7.92
CA GLY A 145 7.73 0.57 7.59
C GLY A 145 7.72 -0.19 6.26
N TRP A 146 6.66 -0.97 6.02
CA TRP A 146 6.45 -1.67 4.77
C TRP A 146 6.14 -0.73 3.58
N ILE A 147 5.24 0.24 3.77
CA ILE A 147 4.91 1.24 2.73
C ILE A 147 6.17 2.01 2.31
N PHE A 148 6.98 2.46 3.27
CA PHE A 148 8.22 3.18 3.00
C PHE A 148 9.26 2.33 2.28
N GLN A 149 9.41 1.07 2.65
CA GLN A 149 10.29 0.14 1.93
C GLN A 149 9.85 0.00 0.47
N CYS A 150 8.54 -0.09 0.21
CA CYS A 150 8.00 -0.20 -1.15
C CYS A 150 8.26 1.06 -1.99
N VAL A 151 8.04 2.25 -1.42
CA VAL A 151 8.28 3.54 -2.13
C VAL A 151 9.76 3.79 -2.37
N SER A 152 10.63 3.40 -1.43
CA SER A 152 12.07 3.62 -1.52
C SER A 152 12.81 2.57 -2.37
N TYR A 153 12.17 1.45 -2.70
CA TYR A 153 12.78 0.38 -3.47
C TYR A 153 13.16 0.85 -4.88
N HIS A 154 14.46 0.87 -5.21
CA HIS A 154 15.03 1.36 -6.49
C HIS A 154 14.52 2.76 -6.92
N ALA A 155 14.16 3.64 -6.00
CA ALA A 155 13.72 4.99 -6.35
C ALA A 155 14.90 5.79 -6.95
N PRO A 156 14.72 6.47 -8.11
CA PRO A 156 15.75 7.30 -8.68
C PRO A 156 15.99 8.55 -7.82
N GLU A 157 17.23 9.06 -7.81
CA GLU A 157 17.69 10.11 -6.87
C GLU A 157 16.87 11.41 -6.88
N HIS A 158 16.09 11.68 -7.93
CA HIS A 158 15.27 12.89 -8.07
C HIS A 158 13.83 12.77 -7.51
N THR A 159 13.31 11.56 -7.28
CA THR A 159 11.94 11.35 -6.73
C THR A 159 11.92 11.38 -5.20
N LEU A 160 13.09 11.15 -4.59
CA LEU A 160 13.25 11.10 -3.14
C LEU A 160 13.28 12.49 -2.46
N PRO A 161 13.85 13.56 -3.07
CA PRO A 161 13.87 14.91 -2.49
C PRO A 161 12.53 15.66 -2.50
N SER A 162 11.54 15.23 -3.29
CA SER A 162 10.20 15.85 -3.33
C SER A 162 9.25 15.35 -2.24
N LEU A 163 9.46 14.13 -1.73
CA LEU A 163 8.71 13.60 -0.57
C LEU A 163 8.80 14.55 0.66
N PRO A 164 10.00 15.01 1.06
CA PRO A 164 10.18 15.91 2.20
C PRO A 164 9.49 17.27 2.05
N SER A 165 9.43 17.86 0.86
CA SER A 165 8.79 19.16 0.65
C SER A 165 7.26 19.07 0.78
N GLU A 166 6.64 18.03 0.24
CA GLU A 166 5.19 17.80 0.40
C GLU A 166 4.84 17.45 1.84
N LEU A 167 5.74 16.77 2.53
CA LEU A 167 5.59 16.46 3.95
C LEU A 167 5.85 17.68 4.86
N SER A 168 6.71 18.65 4.50
CA SER A 168 7.00 19.84 5.32
C SER A 168 5.81 20.80 5.49
N GLY A 169 4.79 20.68 4.62
CA GLY A 169 3.50 21.35 4.78
C GLY A 169 2.53 20.62 5.73
N SER A 170 2.95 19.53 6.37
CA SER A 170 2.10 18.67 7.19
C SER A 170 1.95 19.18 8.63
N SER A 171 0.75 19.04 9.18
CA SER A 171 0.35 19.44 10.55
C SER A 171 1.29 18.90 11.65
N VAL A 172 1.41 19.63 12.78
CA VAL A 172 2.08 19.26 14.06
C VAL A 172 1.82 17.80 14.47
N THR A 173 0.63 17.30 14.15
CA THR A 173 0.21 15.89 14.23
C THR A 173 1.21 14.89 13.68
N ILE A 174 1.69 15.14 12.46
CA ILE A 174 2.58 14.23 11.74
C ILE A 174 3.97 14.29 12.38
N SER A 175 4.44 15.47 12.80
CA SER A 175 5.70 15.61 13.54
C SER A 175 5.69 14.89 14.90
N HIS A 176 4.60 15.01 15.67
CA HIS A 176 4.44 14.29 16.95
C HIS A 176 4.39 12.77 16.75
N PHE A 177 3.68 12.32 15.73
CA PHE A 177 3.66 10.93 15.34
C PHE A 177 5.06 10.42 14.97
N TRP A 178 5.81 11.18 14.18
CA TRP A 178 7.18 10.84 13.80
C TRP A 178 8.11 10.73 15.00
N ARG A 179 7.96 11.60 16.01
CA ARG A 179 8.66 11.48 17.30
C ARG A 179 8.23 10.22 18.07
N CYS A 180 6.94 9.90 18.11
CA CYS A 180 6.45 8.67 18.75
C CYS A 180 6.95 7.40 18.06
N VAL A 181 7.11 7.43 16.73
CA VAL A 181 7.67 6.32 15.96
C VAL A 181 9.18 6.44 15.75
N GLU A 182 9.87 7.44 16.29
CA GLU A 182 11.31 7.68 16.12
C GLU A 182 12.14 6.45 16.49
N GLY A 183 11.81 5.79 17.60
CA GLY A 183 12.46 4.53 18.00
C GLY A 183 12.27 3.40 16.97
N CYS A 184 11.11 3.36 16.30
CA CYS A 184 10.86 2.43 15.21
C CYS A 184 11.49 2.88 13.89
N VAL A 185 11.56 4.19 13.63
CA VAL A 185 12.18 4.80 12.45
C VAL A 185 13.70 4.64 12.48
N THR A 186 14.32 4.71 13.67
CA THR A 186 15.76 4.42 13.88
C THR A 186 16.06 2.93 13.83
N LEU A 187 15.16 2.05 14.29
CA LEU A 187 15.26 0.60 14.06
C LEU A 187 15.06 0.25 12.59
N TRP A 188 14.18 0.96 11.89
CA TRP A 188 13.94 0.83 10.45
C TRP A 188 15.08 1.40 9.61
N SER A 189 15.68 2.53 9.98
CA SER A 189 16.84 3.09 9.28
C SER A 189 18.03 2.12 9.28
N ARG A 190 18.16 1.30 10.33
CA ARG A 190 19.13 0.20 10.39
C ARG A 190 18.86 -0.93 9.39
N GLN A 191 17.60 -1.13 8.97
CA GLN A 191 17.20 -2.11 7.94
C GLN A 191 17.33 -1.57 6.51
N LEU A 192 17.51 -0.25 6.35
CA LEU A 192 17.77 0.36 5.05
C LEU A 192 19.20 0.11 4.57
N SER A 193 19.36 -0.05 3.26
CA SER A 193 20.68 -0.05 2.63
C SER A 193 21.41 1.28 2.88
N HIS A 194 22.74 1.30 2.79
CA HIS A 194 23.56 2.51 3.00
C HIS A 194 23.06 3.70 2.15
N ARG A 195 22.72 3.43 0.89
CA ARG A 195 22.19 4.42 -0.06
C ARG A 195 20.80 4.95 0.31
N GLN A 196 19.96 4.12 0.94
CA GLN A 196 18.65 4.55 1.44
C GLN A 196 18.79 5.36 2.74
N ARG A 197 19.75 5.02 3.60
CA ARG A 197 20.06 5.84 4.79
C ARG A 197 20.49 7.25 4.42
N GLU A 198 21.44 7.45 3.52
CA GLU A 198 21.89 8.80 3.14
C GLU A 198 20.77 9.74 2.67
N VAL A 199 19.70 9.19 2.11
CA VAL A 199 18.56 9.95 1.62
C VAL A 199 17.50 10.17 2.69
N PHE A 200 17.20 9.15 3.49
CA PHE A 200 16.15 9.22 4.51
C PHE A 200 16.65 9.75 5.85
N GLU A 201 17.93 9.62 6.20
CA GLU A 201 18.49 10.10 7.47
C GLU A 201 18.40 11.63 7.62
N PRO A 202 18.71 12.47 6.61
CA PRO A 202 18.50 13.92 6.71
C PRO A 202 17.03 14.31 6.78
N VAL A 203 16.17 13.49 6.18
CA VAL A 203 14.72 13.61 6.22
C VAL A 203 14.26 13.31 7.64
N ILE A 204 14.52 12.09 8.14
CA ILE A 204 14.35 11.64 9.55
C ILE A 204 14.86 12.70 10.52
N GLN A 205 16.11 13.15 10.42
CA GLN A 205 16.71 14.16 11.30
C GLN A 205 15.99 15.51 11.25
N ARG A 206 15.48 15.96 10.09
CA ARG A 206 14.62 17.16 10.00
C ARG A 206 13.22 16.96 10.61
N TRP A 207 12.76 15.73 10.83
CA TRP A 207 11.51 15.42 11.54
C TRP A 207 11.68 15.34 13.06
N LEU A 208 12.89 15.07 13.54
CA LEU A 208 13.20 14.88 14.96
C LEU A 208 13.44 16.20 15.69
N CYS A 209 14.15 17.14 15.05
CA CYS A 209 14.36 18.51 15.52
C CYS A 209 13.10 19.36 15.33
#